data_AF-A0A4Y8MA33-F1
#
_entry.id   AF-A0A4Y8MA33-F1
#
_cell.length_a   1.000
_cell.length_b   1.000
_cell.length_c   1.000
_cell.angle_alpha   90.00
_cell.angle_beta   90.00
_cell.angle_gamma   90.00
#
_symmetry.space_group_name_H-M   'P 1'
#
loop_
_entity.id
_entity.type
_entity.pdbx_description
1 polymer ?
#
loop_
_entity_poly.entity_id
_entity_poly.type
_entity_poly.pdbx_seq_one_letter_code
_entity_poly.pdbx_strand_id
1 'polypeptide(L)'
;MGTHYEWKFLMKNVFKPEESLSRWIIKLANARNDLLYVTRSLIGSLERNAPLGENFYLFRLGTSHLREAIMLLYLFRNDKQVKAFVSRLSLENQETYKMIMDLNDEFNNPDSLVKGSLMPIRNNSFHYYDGEKGKPKKKFEQELIHDLSVLGDLRTSFLADGNRRTDVSYYFADEILFHLIFGAEPNDDEFNSKLRVLSDLMNNFIAFADDAVGYFLSQNRDAMMQYRTKK
;
A
#
# COMPACT_ATOMS: atom_id res chain seq x y z
N MET A 1 4.73 -0.24 31.78
CA MET A 1 4.16 -1.48 31.18
C MET A 1 2.66 -1.29 31.05
N GLY A 2 2.14 -1.14 29.83
CA GLY A 2 0.69 -1.01 29.60
C GLY A 2 0.00 -2.35 29.77
N THR A 3 -1.24 -2.36 30.27
CA THR A 3 -2.04 -3.59 30.32
C THR A 3 -2.48 -3.94 28.90
N HIS A 4 -2.16 -5.14 28.42
CA HIS A 4 -2.59 -5.62 27.11
C HIS A 4 -3.90 -6.42 27.25
N TYR A 5 -4.89 -6.07 26.44
CA TYR A 5 -6.15 -6.80 26.36
C TYR A 5 -6.25 -7.52 25.02
N GLU A 6 -6.61 -8.80 25.06
CA GLU A 6 -6.96 -9.55 23.87
C GLU A 6 -8.48 -9.75 23.84
N TRP A 7 -9.09 -9.29 22.74
CA TRP A 7 -10.50 -9.48 22.46
C TRP A 7 -10.64 -10.65 21.49
N LYS A 8 -11.42 -11.67 21.88
CA LYS A 8 -11.77 -12.81 21.02
C LYS A 8 -13.26 -12.80 20.77
N PHE A 9 -13.67 -13.22 19.59
CA PHE A 9 -15.07 -13.35 19.23
C PHE A 9 -15.23 -14.37 18.11
N LEU A 10 -16.43 -14.94 17.98
CA LEU A 10 -16.77 -15.77 16.83
C LEU A 10 -17.16 -14.88 15.65
N MET A 11 -16.57 -15.11 14.48
CA MET A 11 -16.85 -14.32 13.25
C MET A 11 -18.35 -14.17 12.99
N LYS A 12 -19.13 -15.25 13.10
CA LYS A 12 -20.59 -15.26 12.85
C LYS A 12 -21.41 -14.34 13.79
N ASN A 13 -20.85 -14.02 14.96
CA ASN A 13 -21.52 -13.19 15.96
C ASN A 13 -21.36 -11.69 15.64
N VAL A 14 -20.27 -11.31 14.97
CA VAL A 14 -19.90 -9.91 14.71
C VAL A 14 -20.08 -9.53 13.24
N PHE A 15 -19.78 -10.46 12.33
CA PHE A 15 -19.79 -10.24 10.89
C PHE A 15 -20.89 -11.07 10.22
N LYS A 16 -21.65 -10.39 9.37
CA LYS A 16 -22.75 -10.96 8.58
C LYS A 16 -22.34 -10.99 7.11
N PRO A 17 -21.99 -12.14 6.52
CA PRO A 17 -21.40 -12.20 5.18
C PRO A 17 -22.33 -11.65 4.08
N GLU A 18 -23.64 -11.63 4.30
CA GLU A 18 -24.68 -11.04 3.46
C GLU A 18 -24.71 -9.51 3.49
N GLU A 19 -24.19 -8.88 4.55
CA GLU A 19 -24.13 -7.43 4.68
C GLU A 19 -22.90 -6.84 4.00
N SER A 20 -23.10 -5.81 3.17
CA SER A 20 -22.02 -5.12 2.49
C SER A 20 -21.07 -4.43 3.46
N LEU A 21 -21.58 -3.87 4.56
CA LEU A 21 -20.76 -3.24 5.60
C LEU A 21 -19.80 -4.25 6.23
N SER A 22 -20.27 -5.45 6.59
CA SER A 22 -19.42 -6.50 7.16
C SER A 22 -18.29 -6.90 6.21
N ARG A 23 -18.59 -7.10 4.92
CA ARG A 23 -17.58 -7.41 3.90
C ARG A 23 -16.58 -6.26 3.72
N TRP A 24 -17.06 -5.03 3.71
CA TRP A 24 -16.24 -3.83 3.59
C TRP A 24 -15.29 -3.67 4.79
N ILE A 25 -15.77 -3.81 6.02
CA ILE A 25 -14.93 -3.72 7.24
C ILE A 25 -13.84 -4.79 7.26
N ILE A 26 -14.15 -6.04 6.87
CA ILE A 26 -13.15 -7.10 6.77
C ILE A 26 -12.06 -6.75 5.76
N LYS A 27 -12.45 -6.25 4.57
CA LYS A 27 -11.50 -5.85 3.54
C LYS A 27 -10.69 -4.62 3.94
N LEU A 28 -11.31 -3.67 4.64
CA LEU A 28 -10.65 -2.49 5.19
C LEU A 28 -9.58 -2.88 6.22
N ALA A 29 -9.92 -3.78 7.15
CA ALA A 29 -8.97 -4.31 8.13
C ALA A 29 -7.80 -5.06 7.48
N ASN A 30 -8.07 -5.79 6.38
CA ASN A 30 -7.03 -6.47 5.60
C ASN A 30 -6.07 -5.47 4.96
N ALA A 31 -6.59 -4.50 4.18
CA ALA A 31 -5.80 -3.45 3.54
C ALA A 31 -4.98 -2.63 4.56
N ARG A 32 -5.57 -2.36 5.72
CA ARG A 32 -4.88 -1.70 6.84
C ARG A 32 -3.70 -2.53 7.34
N ASN A 33 -3.86 -3.83 7.52
CA ASN A 33 -2.78 -4.69 8.00
C ASN A 33 -1.64 -4.78 7.00
N ASP A 34 -1.96 -4.92 5.71
CA ASP A 34 -0.95 -4.93 4.64
C ASP A 34 -0.10 -3.64 4.69
N LEU A 35 -0.76 -2.48 4.70
CA LEU A 35 -0.09 -1.19 4.78
C LEU A 35 0.71 -1.05 6.08
N LEU A 36 0.14 -1.41 7.23
CA LEU A 36 0.86 -1.33 8.51
C LEU A 36 2.13 -2.20 8.51
N TYR A 37 2.06 -3.44 8.00
CA TYR A 37 3.19 -4.35 7.99
C TYR A 37 4.30 -3.87 7.06
N VAL A 38 3.92 -3.36 5.89
CA VAL A 38 4.89 -2.79 4.95
C VAL A 38 5.52 -1.52 5.51
N THR A 39 4.73 -0.59 6.07
CA THR A 39 5.27 0.63 6.70
C THR A 39 6.22 0.29 7.85
N ARG A 40 5.87 -0.67 8.72
CA ARG A 40 6.77 -1.12 9.79
C ARG A 40 8.05 -1.73 9.26
N SER A 41 7.96 -2.52 8.20
CA SER A 41 9.13 -3.14 7.57
C SER A 41 10.03 -2.08 6.93
N LEU A 42 9.44 -1.09 6.25
CA LEU A 42 10.17 0.03 5.67
C LEU A 42 10.87 0.86 6.73
N ILE A 43 10.19 1.21 7.82
CA ILE A 43 10.82 1.94 8.95
C ILE A 43 11.99 1.14 9.50
N GLY A 44 11.81 -0.16 9.79
CA GLY A 44 12.89 -1.00 10.30
C GLY A 44 14.04 -1.19 9.31
N SER A 45 13.77 -1.16 8.01
CA SER A 45 14.77 -1.19 6.94
C SER A 45 15.61 0.11 6.92
N LEU A 46 14.94 1.27 7.01
CA LEU A 46 15.58 2.58 7.08
C LEU A 46 16.42 2.74 8.36
N GLU A 47 15.90 2.33 9.52
CA GLU A 47 16.61 2.38 10.81
C GLU A 47 17.90 1.55 10.81
N ARG A 48 17.97 0.49 10.01
CA ARG A 48 19.16 -0.36 9.84
C ARG A 48 20.07 0.09 8.70
N ASN A 49 19.77 1.19 8.01
CA ASN A 49 20.46 1.64 6.80
C ASN A 49 20.54 0.54 5.73
N ALA A 50 19.43 -0.19 5.50
CA ALA A 50 19.38 -1.21 4.47
C ALA A 50 19.65 -0.63 3.07
N PRO A 51 20.11 -1.44 2.10
CA PRO A 51 20.38 -0.99 0.74
C PRO A 51 19.16 -0.35 0.06
N LEU A 52 19.41 0.57 -0.88
CA LEU A 52 18.37 1.31 -1.60
C LEU A 52 17.33 0.38 -2.24
N GLY A 53 17.77 -0.73 -2.84
CA GLY A 53 16.87 -1.71 -3.45
C GLY A 53 15.84 -2.30 -2.48
N GLU A 54 16.23 -2.62 -1.24
CA GLU A 54 15.29 -3.15 -0.22
C GLU A 54 14.27 -2.09 0.21
N ASN A 55 14.74 -0.87 0.50
CA ASN A 55 13.86 0.24 0.85
C ASN A 55 12.87 0.54 -0.28
N PHE A 56 13.35 0.53 -1.52
CA PHE A 56 12.53 0.78 -2.69
C PHE A 56 11.51 -0.34 -2.95
N TYR A 57 11.90 -1.60 -2.76
CA TYR A 57 10.99 -2.74 -2.83
C TYR A 57 9.82 -2.59 -1.83
N LEU A 58 10.12 -2.29 -0.56
CA LEU A 58 9.10 -2.10 0.47
C LEU A 58 8.21 -0.90 0.17
N PHE A 59 8.79 0.20 -0.32
CA PHE A 59 8.05 1.37 -0.74
C PHE A 59 7.11 1.08 -1.94
N ARG A 60 7.58 0.34 -2.95
CA ARG A 60 6.78 -0.14 -4.08
C ARG A 60 5.62 -1.01 -3.61
N LEU A 61 5.88 -1.93 -2.69
CA LEU A 61 4.88 -2.81 -2.12
C LEU A 61 3.80 -2.01 -1.37
N GLY A 62 4.20 -1.04 -0.54
CA GLY A 62 3.28 -0.19 0.21
C GLY A 62 2.41 0.66 -0.69
N THR A 63 3.01 1.28 -1.72
CA THR A 63 2.29 2.02 -2.76
C THR A 63 1.26 1.17 -3.47
N SER A 64 1.62 -0.09 -3.74
CA SER A 64 0.75 -1.01 -4.44
C SER A 64 -0.45 -1.43 -3.58
N HIS A 65 -0.25 -1.70 -2.29
CA HIS A 65 -1.35 -1.93 -1.35
C HIS A 65 -2.23 -0.68 -1.18
N LEU A 66 -1.63 0.53 -1.12
CA LEU A 66 -2.38 1.79 -1.02
C LEU A 66 -3.31 1.96 -2.23
N ARG A 67 -2.85 1.64 -3.44
CA ARG A 67 -3.72 1.69 -4.63
C ARG A 67 -4.93 0.79 -4.49
N GLU A 68 -4.74 -0.47 -4.13
CA GLU A 68 -5.81 -1.44 -3.97
C GLU A 68 -6.78 -1.04 -2.84
N ALA A 69 -6.24 -0.45 -1.77
CA ALA A 69 -7.00 0.11 -0.67
C ALA A 69 -7.90 1.28 -1.12
N ILE A 70 -7.39 2.21 -1.92
CA ILE A 70 -8.17 3.30 -2.52
C ILE A 70 -9.25 2.75 -3.46
N MET A 71 -8.91 1.76 -4.30
CA MET A 71 -9.87 1.10 -5.18
C MET A 71 -11.00 0.41 -4.41
N LEU A 72 -10.70 -0.21 -3.26
CA LEU A 72 -11.69 -0.78 -2.35
C LEU A 72 -12.67 0.28 -1.87
N LEU A 73 -12.20 1.44 -1.39
CA LEU A 73 -13.08 2.53 -0.94
C LEU A 73 -13.95 3.01 -2.11
N TYR A 74 -13.35 3.20 -3.28
CA TYR A 74 -14.06 3.64 -4.47
C TYR A 74 -15.13 2.64 -4.90
N LEU A 75 -14.87 1.33 -4.84
CA LEU A 75 -15.84 0.28 -5.19
C LEU A 75 -17.11 0.36 -4.34
N PHE A 76 -16.98 0.70 -3.04
CA PHE A 76 -18.09 0.79 -2.09
C PHE A 76 -18.68 2.20 -1.93
N ARG A 77 -18.19 3.20 -2.68
CA ARG A 77 -18.58 4.62 -2.52
C ARG A 77 -20.08 4.91 -2.62
N ASN A 78 -20.82 4.07 -3.35
CA ASN A 78 -22.26 4.19 -3.56
C ASN A 78 -23.07 3.18 -2.73
N ASP A 79 -22.43 2.33 -1.94
CA ASP A 79 -23.11 1.37 -1.09
C ASP A 79 -23.82 2.08 0.06
N LYS A 80 -25.13 1.85 0.19
CA LYS A 80 -25.98 2.56 1.16
C LYS A 80 -25.57 2.28 2.61
N GLN A 81 -25.16 1.06 2.94
CA GLN A 81 -24.77 0.70 4.30
C GLN A 81 -23.43 1.35 4.66
N VAL A 82 -22.47 1.31 3.73
CA VAL A 82 -21.16 1.94 3.91
C VAL A 82 -21.29 3.47 4.04
N LYS A 83 -22.06 4.13 3.18
CA LYS A 83 -22.30 5.58 3.27
C LYS A 83 -22.91 5.98 4.62
N ALA A 84 -23.95 5.27 5.05
CA ALA A 84 -24.61 5.52 6.33
C ALA A 84 -23.71 5.20 7.54
N PHE A 85 -22.76 4.29 7.38
CA PHE A 85 -21.74 4.00 8.38
C PHE A 85 -20.71 5.13 8.47
N VAL A 86 -20.13 5.54 7.34
CA VAL A 86 -19.13 6.63 7.27
C VAL A 86 -19.68 7.94 7.84
N SER A 87 -20.95 8.28 7.55
CA SER A 87 -21.57 9.50 8.09
C SER A 87 -21.73 9.53 9.61
N ARG A 88 -21.49 8.40 10.30
CA ARG A 88 -21.53 8.29 11.77
C ARG A 88 -20.14 8.29 12.41
N LEU A 89 -19.07 8.26 11.62
CA LEU A 89 -17.71 8.42 12.13
C LEU A 89 -17.46 9.86 12.59
N SER A 90 -16.34 10.10 13.27
CA SER A 90 -15.92 11.47 13.62
C SER A 90 -15.76 12.34 12.36
N LEU A 91 -15.91 13.67 12.52
CA LEU A 91 -15.72 14.61 11.41
C LEU A 91 -14.35 14.45 10.74
N GLU A 92 -13.30 14.32 11.56
CA GLU A 92 -11.93 14.05 11.10
C GLU A 92 -11.85 12.82 10.19
N ASN A 93 -12.45 11.69 10.60
CA ASN A 93 -12.47 10.48 9.77
C ASN A 93 -13.30 10.63 8.49
N GLN A 94 -14.38 11.41 8.53
CA GLN A 94 -15.16 11.70 7.33
C GLN A 94 -14.34 12.55 6.34
N GLU A 95 -13.58 13.51 6.84
CA GLU A 95 -12.65 14.32 6.04
C GLU A 95 -11.51 13.48 5.47
N THR A 96 -10.89 12.62 6.27
CA THR A 96 -9.86 11.67 5.80
C THR A 96 -10.41 10.74 4.73
N TYR A 97 -11.60 10.17 4.95
CA TYR A 97 -12.26 9.32 3.94
C TYR A 97 -12.50 10.08 2.63
N LYS A 98 -13.00 11.32 2.71
CA LYS A 98 -13.22 12.16 1.53
C LYS A 98 -11.90 12.46 0.81
N MET A 99 -10.87 12.87 1.52
CA MET A 99 -9.55 13.13 0.97
C MET A 99 -9.02 11.89 0.22
N ILE A 100 -9.10 10.70 0.83
CA ILE A 100 -8.62 9.46 0.18
C ILE A 100 -9.46 9.12 -1.06
N MET A 101 -10.77 9.37 -1.02
CA MET A 101 -11.67 9.15 -2.14
C MET A 101 -11.37 10.09 -3.32
N ASP A 102 -11.05 11.35 -3.04
CA ASP A 102 -10.72 12.36 -4.05
C ASP A 102 -9.40 12.00 -4.79
N LEU A 103 -8.47 11.30 -4.13
CA LEU A 103 -7.26 10.77 -4.79
C LEU A 103 -7.58 9.74 -5.88
N ASN A 104 -8.74 9.06 -5.81
CA ASN A 104 -9.11 8.15 -6.90
C ASN A 104 -9.36 8.90 -8.22
N ASP A 105 -9.85 10.14 -8.15
CA ASP A 105 -10.02 10.97 -9.34
C ASP A 105 -8.67 11.42 -9.89
N GLU A 106 -7.67 11.62 -9.02
CA GLU A 106 -6.29 11.87 -9.44
C GLU A 106 -5.68 10.71 -10.21
N PHE A 107 -6.00 9.44 -9.90
CA PHE A 107 -5.51 8.29 -10.69
C PHE A 107 -5.93 8.33 -12.17
N ASN A 108 -6.98 9.08 -12.52
CA ASN A 108 -7.39 9.26 -13.91
C ASN A 108 -6.71 10.47 -14.56
N ASN A 109 -6.29 11.47 -13.78
CA ASN A 109 -5.64 12.68 -14.25
C ASN A 109 -4.16 12.42 -14.66
N PRO A 110 -3.79 12.55 -15.95
CA PRO A 110 -2.41 12.39 -16.46
C PRO A 110 -1.36 13.19 -15.69
N ASP A 111 -1.73 14.38 -15.20
CA ASP A 111 -0.80 15.33 -14.60
C ASP A 111 -0.73 15.19 -13.06
N SER A 112 -1.45 14.22 -12.47
CA SER A 112 -1.41 14.02 -11.02
C SER A 112 -0.15 13.28 -10.60
N LEU A 113 0.38 13.65 -9.43
CA LEU A 113 1.47 12.93 -8.77
C LEU A 113 1.11 11.44 -8.56
N VAL A 114 -0.17 11.18 -8.29
CA VAL A 114 -0.76 9.87 -8.13
C VAL A 114 -0.61 9.01 -9.39
N LYS A 115 -0.98 9.51 -10.57
CA LYS A 115 -0.83 8.77 -11.83
C LYS A 115 0.62 8.72 -12.29
N GLY A 116 1.36 9.83 -12.18
CA GLY A 116 2.75 9.92 -12.60
C GLY A 116 3.71 9.04 -11.80
N SER A 117 3.38 8.72 -10.55
CA SER A 117 4.26 7.93 -9.67
C SER A 117 3.67 6.57 -9.30
N LEU A 118 2.40 6.49 -8.85
CA LEU A 118 1.85 5.25 -8.30
C LEU A 118 1.47 4.22 -9.35
N MET A 119 1.01 4.65 -10.52
CA MET A 119 0.73 3.71 -11.60
C MET A 119 2.00 3.04 -12.13
N PRO A 120 3.09 3.77 -12.48
CA PRO A 120 4.35 3.15 -12.84
C PRO A 120 4.91 2.25 -11.76
N ILE A 121 4.90 2.69 -10.50
CA ILE A 121 5.33 1.87 -9.36
C ILE A 121 4.55 0.56 -9.31
N ARG A 122 3.20 0.62 -9.26
CA ARG A 122 2.34 -0.57 -9.15
C ARG A 122 2.49 -1.50 -10.35
N ASN A 123 2.51 -0.95 -11.57
CA ASN A 123 2.60 -1.77 -12.77
C ASN A 123 3.92 -2.54 -12.81
N ASN A 124 5.02 -1.91 -12.40
CA ASN A 124 6.30 -2.57 -12.27
C ASN A 124 6.43 -3.45 -11.00
N SER A 125 5.50 -3.36 -10.02
CA SER A 125 5.53 -4.16 -8.78
C SER A 125 5.11 -5.60 -8.99
N PHE A 126 4.07 -5.82 -9.80
CA PHE A 126 3.43 -7.13 -9.93
C PHE A 126 3.48 -7.72 -11.34
N HIS A 127 3.86 -6.92 -12.34
CA HIS A 127 3.93 -7.36 -13.73
C HIS A 127 5.37 -7.32 -14.22
N TYR A 128 6.08 -8.44 -14.07
CA TYR A 128 7.46 -8.61 -14.58
C TYR A 128 7.55 -8.55 -16.11
N TYR A 129 6.40 -8.73 -16.76
CA TYR A 129 6.23 -8.57 -18.19
C TYR A 129 4.88 -7.90 -18.36
N ASP A 130 4.89 -6.65 -18.84
CA ASP A 130 3.66 -5.95 -19.15
C ASP A 130 3.15 -6.44 -20.51
N GLY A 131 2.56 -7.63 -20.47
CA GLY A 131 1.73 -8.13 -21.55
C GLY A 131 0.39 -7.40 -21.54
N GLU A 132 0.38 -6.06 -21.55
CA GLU A 132 -0.80 -5.27 -21.93
C GLU A 132 -1.42 -6.01 -23.10
N LYS A 133 -2.69 -6.40 -22.99
CA LYS A 133 -3.38 -7.18 -24.02
C LYS A 133 -3.26 -6.43 -25.36
N GLY A 134 -2.25 -6.79 -26.17
CA GLY A 134 -1.96 -6.14 -27.45
C GLY A 134 -0.57 -5.47 -27.60
N LYS A 135 0.26 -5.29 -26.56
CA LYS A 135 1.66 -4.84 -26.77
C LYS A 135 2.49 -5.97 -27.39
N PRO A 136 3.06 -5.79 -28.59
CA PRO A 136 3.92 -6.81 -29.18
C PRO A 136 5.19 -6.97 -28.34
N LYS A 137 5.59 -8.21 -28.05
CA LYS A 137 6.83 -8.54 -27.32
C LYS A 137 8.04 -7.73 -27.77
N LYS A 138 8.19 -7.55 -29.09
CA LYS A 138 9.26 -6.78 -29.70
C LYS A 138 9.32 -5.32 -29.22
N LYS A 139 8.16 -4.68 -29.01
CA LYS A 139 8.09 -3.29 -28.54
C LYS A 139 8.54 -3.17 -27.09
N PHE A 140 8.09 -4.10 -26.23
CA PHE A 140 8.55 -4.18 -24.84
C PHE A 140 10.07 -4.41 -24.75
N GLU A 141 10.62 -5.34 -25.54
CA GLU A 141 12.07 -5.58 -25.57
C GLU A 141 12.86 -4.36 -26.05
N GLN A 142 12.34 -3.62 -27.04
CA GLN A 142 12.97 -2.38 -27.51
C GLN A 142 12.95 -1.27 -26.46
N GLU A 143 11.82 -1.10 -25.75
CA GLU A 143 11.69 -0.17 -24.62
C GLU A 143 12.71 -0.52 -23.52
N LEU A 144 12.76 -1.79 -23.09
CA LEU A 144 13.71 -2.24 -22.07
C LEU A 144 15.18 -2.07 -22.49
N ILE A 145 15.53 -2.36 -23.76
CA ILE A 145 16.90 -2.15 -24.25
C ILE A 145 17.27 -0.67 -24.21
N HIS A 146 16.36 0.21 -24.63
CA HIS A 146 16.57 1.65 -24.58
C HIS A 146 16.78 2.13 -23.13
N ASP A 147 15.87 1.73 -22.25
CA ASP A 147 15.89 2.01 -20.82
C ASP A 147 17.21 1.58 -20.16
N LEU A 148 17.64 0.33 -20.40
CA LEU A 148 18.93 -0.17 -19.89
C LEU A 148 20.13 0.55 -20.50
N SER A 149 20.05 1.03 -21.75
CA SER A 149 21.13 1.79 -22.37
C SER A 149 21.32 3.17 -21.73
N VAL A 150 20.22 3.81 -21.29
CA VAL A 150 20.26 5.08 -20.56
C VAL A 150 20.91 4.89 -19.18
N LEU A 151 20.75 3.70 -18.58
CA LEU A 151 21.34 3.33 -17.30
C LEU A 151 22.72 2.67 -17.43
N GLY A 152 23.38 2.74 -18.58
CA GLY A 152 24.63 2.00 -18.86
C GLY A 152 25.77 2.26 -17.87
N ASP A 153 25.79 3.43 -17.24
CA ASP A 153 26.78 3.84 -16.25
C ASP A 153 26.34 3.64 -14.79
N LEU A 154 25.12 3.11 -14.56
CA LEU A 154 24.59 2.86 -13.23
C LEU A 154 25.44 1.81 -12.50
N ARG A 155 26.02 2.21 -11.36
CA ARG A 155 26.72 1.29 -10.46
C ARG A 155 25.71 0.63 -9.54
N THR A 156 25.66 -0.69 -9.57
CA THR A 156 24.74 -1.50 -8.79
C THR A 156 25.43 -2.76 -8.25
N SER A 157 24.73 -3.56 -7.46
CA SER A 157 25.30 -4.71 -6.77
C SER A 157 24.31 -5.87 -6.57
N PHE A 158 24.86 -6.98 -6.08
CA PHE A 158 24.12 -8.03 -5.40
C PHE A 158 24.87 -8.36 -4.11
N LEU A 159 24.17 -8.83 -3.10
CA LEU A 159 24.75 -9.34 -1.86
C LEU A 159 24.56 -10.85 -1.79
N ALA A 160 25.59 -11.57 -1.36
CA ALA A 160 25.52 -12.98 -1.02
C ALA A 160 26.08 -13.16 0.39
N ASP A 161 25.21 -13.21 1.40
CA ASP A 161 25.55 -13.27 2.83
C ASP A 161 25.48 -14.70 3.40
N GLY A 162 25.76 -15.70 2.56
CA GLY A 162 25.68 -17.09 2.96
C GLY A 162 25.75 -18.08 1.81
N ASN A 163 25.47 -19.34 2.12
CA ASN A 163 25.57 -20.47 1.20
C ASN A 163 24.20 -20.98 0.71
N ARG A 164 23.10 -20.36 1.14
CA ARG A 164 21.74 -20.73 0.71
C ARG A 164 21.25 -19.75 -0.34
N ARG A 165 20.30 -20.22 -1.15
CA ARG A 165 19.61 -19.37 -2.15
C ARG A 165 18.88 -18.18 -1.52
N THR A 166 18.45 -18.31 -0.27
CA THR A 166 17.78 -17.24 0.50
C THR A 166 18.74 -16.14 0.96
N ASP A 167 20.04 -16.36 0.86
CA ASP A 167 21.07 -15.46 1.38
C ASP A 167 21.61 -14.55 0.26
N VAL A 168 20.97 -14.57 -0.92
CA VAL A 168 21.34 -13.77 -2.08
C VAL A 168 20.28 -12.71 -2.35
N SER A 169 20.70 -11.45 -2.43
CA SER A 169 19.84 -10.30 -2.76
C SER A 169 20.34 -9.63 -4.03
N TYR A 170 19.48 -9.54 -5.03
CA TYR A 170 19.78 -8.92 -6.34
C TYR A 170 19.37 -7.45 -6.35
N TYR A 171 20.09 -6.59 -5.62
CA TYR A 171 19.74 -5.17 -5.48
C TYR A 171 19.62 -4.44 -6.82
N PHE A 172 20.40 -4.85 -7.82
CA PHE A 172 20.30 -4.31 -9.18
C PHE A 172 18.91 -4.36 -9.79
N ALA A 173 18.08 -5.35 -9.45
CA ALA A 173 16.74 -5.44 -10.02
C ALA A 173 15.86 -4.27 -9.55
N ASP A 174 15.90 -3.97 -8.26
CA ASP A 174 15.12 -2.87 -7.68
C ASP A 174 15.74 -1.50 -7.97
N GLU A 175 17.08 -1.39 -7.99
CA GLU A 175 17.77 -0.13 -8.35
C GLU A 175 17.55 0.27 -9.81
N ILE A 176 17.59 -0.68 -10.75
CA ILE A 176 17.22 -0.40 -12.15
C ILE A 176 15.78 0.12 -12.20
N LEU A 177 14.83 -0.57 -11.58
CA LEU A 177 13.44 -0.14 -11.56
C LEU A 177 13.25 1.25 -10.93
N PHE A 178 14.01 1.55 -9.88
CA PHE A 178 14.03 2.86 -9.26
C PHE A 178 14.41 3.94 -10.28
N HIS A 179 15.51 3.76 -10.98
CA HIS A 179 15.97 4.72 -11.99
C HIS A 179 15.08 4.79 -13.24
N LEU A 180 14.38 3.71 -13.59
CA LEU A 180 13.37 3.77 -14.66
C LEU A 180 12.15 4.60 -14.27
N ILE A 181 11.81 4.68 -12.98
CA ILE A 181 10.66 5.44 -12.48
C ILE A 181 11.04 6.90 -12.17
N PHE A 182 12.21 7.14 -11.60
CA PHE A 182 12.63 8.46 -11.12
C PHE A 182 13.72 9.13 -11.98
N GLY A 183 14.21 8.47 -13.02
CA GLY A 183 15.29 8.94 -13.88
C GLY A 183 16.67 8.43 -13.46
N ALA A 184 17.64 8.53 -14.39
CA ALA A 184 19.03 8.13 -14.15
C ALA A 184 19.71 8.96 -13.05
N GLU A 185 19.41 10.26 -13.00
CA GLU A 185 19.82 11.18 -11.94
C GLU A 185 18.56 11.72 -11.24
N PRO A 186 17.99 10.95 -10.30
CA PRO A 186 16.76 11.34 -9.64
C PRO A 186 17.00 12.62 -8.83
N ASN A 187 16.09 13.58 -8.97
CA ASN A 187 16.09 14.77 -8.14
C ASN A 187 15.69 14.38 -6.72
N ASP A 188 16.65 14.42 -5.78
CA ASP A 188 16.43 14.05 -4.38
C ASP A 188 15.26 14.78 -3.72
N ASP A 189 15.05 16.07 -4.03
CA ASP A 189 13.95 16.85 -3.47
C ASP A 189 12.60 16.36 -4.01
N GLU A 190 12.52 16.09 -5.32
CA GLU A 190 11.31 15.55 -5.94
C GLU A 190 10.99 14.14 -5.42
N PHE A 191 12.01 13.29 -5.31
CA PHE A 191 11.87 11.95 -4.76
C PHE A 191 11.39 11.98 -3.30
N ASN A 192 12.06 12.74 -2.43
CA ASN A 192 11.69 12.86 -1.03
C ASN A 192 10.30 13.46 -0.84
N SER A 193 9.91 14.42 -1.70
CA SER A 193 8.56 14.98 -1.72
C SER A 193 7.52 13.91 -2.05
N LYS A 194 7.72 13.12 -3.11
CA LYS A 194 6.83 11.99 -3.47
C LYS A 194 6.75 10.94 -2.36
N LEU A 195 7.88 10.58 -1.75
CA LEU A 195 7.91 9.65 -0.62
C LEU A 195 7.07 10.16 0.55
N ARG A 196 7.21 11.44 0.91
CA ARG A 196 6.49 12.04 2.02
C ARG A 196 4.99 12.01 1.78
N VAL A 197 4.54 12.46 0.60
CA VAL A 197 3.12 12.43 0.22
C VAL A 197 2.56 11.01 0.38
N LEU A 198 3.29 10.00 -0.08
CA LEU A 198 2.81 8.61 -0.02
C LEU A 198 2.82 8.02 1.37
N SER A 199 3.84 8.33 2.16
CA SER A 199 3.86 7.99 3.58
C SER A 199 2.67 8.59 4.31
N ASP A 200 2.37 9.89 4.07
CA ASP A 200 1.24 10.58 4.68
C ASP A 200 -0.08 9.93 4.26
N LEU A 201 -0.23 9.57 2.99
CA LEU A 201 -1.42 8.86 2.50
C LEU A 201 -1.59 7.47 3.11
N MET A 202 -0.51 6.69 3.25
CA MET A 202 -0.55 5.39 3.91
C MET A 202 -0.95 5.54 5.39
N ASN A 203 -0.37 6.49 6.10
CA ASN A 203 -0.67 6.75 7.51
C ASN A 203 -2.12 7.23 7.70
N ASN A 204 -2.60 8.13 6.84
CA ASN A 204 -3.98 8.60 6.85
C ASN A 204 -4.97 7.45 6.58
N PHE A 205 -4.67 6.56 5.64
CA PHE A 205 -5.49 5.37 5.41
C PHE A 205 -5.49 4.44 6.63
N ILE A 206 -4.32 4.16 7.23
CA ILE A 206 -4.20 3.30 8.41
C ILE A 206 -5.02 3.87 9.56
N ALA A 207 -4.91 5.17 9.84
CA ALA A 207 -5.66 5.84 10.90
C ALA A 207 -7.17 5.76 10.66
N PHE A 208 -7.62 6.11 9.44
CA PHE A 208 -9.02 5.98 9.05
C PHE A 208 -9.55 4.55 9.23
N ALA A 209 -8.78 3.55 8.79
CA ALA A 209 -9.17 2.16 8.90
C ALA A 209 -9.20 1.67 10.35
N ASP A 210 -8.24 2.09 11.19
CA ASP A 210 -8.23 1.78 12.62
C ASP A 210 -9.50 2.31 13.31
N ASP A 211 -9.88 3.56 13.03
CA ASP A 211 -11.05 4.17 13.62
C ASP A 211 -12.36 3.58 13.06
N ALA A 212 -12.46 3.35 11.76
CA ALA A 212 -13.63 2.74 11.14
C ALA A 212 -13.85 1.31 11.66
N VAL A 213 -12.81 0.48 11.70
CA VAL A 213 -12.88 -0.89 12.23
C VAL A 213 -13.17 -0.85 13.73
N GLY A 214 -12.49 0.01 14.49
CA GLY A 214 -12.70 0.19 15.93
C GLY A 214 -14.13 0.61 16.25
N TYR A 215 -14.68 1.57 15.52
CA TYR A 215 -16.06 2.01 15.66
C TYR A 215 -17.03 0.86 15.35
N PHE A 216 -16.86 0.14 14.23
CA PHE A 216 -17.70 -1.01 13.90
C PHE A 216 -17.68 -2.08 15.00
N LEU A 217 -16.50 -2.43 15.51
CA LEU A 217 -16.36 -3.39 16.60
C LEU A 217 -17.01 -2.86 17.88
N SER A 218 -16.91 -1.57 18.19
CA SER A 218 -17.55 -0.97 19.36
C SER A 218 -19.08 -1.08 19.32
N GLN A 219 -19.70 -0.97 18.15
CA GLN A 219 -21.14 -1.18 17.96
C GLN A 219 -21.55 -2.65 18.15
N ASN A 220 -20.59 -3.57 18.07
CA ASN A 220 -20.77 -5.01 18.25
C ASN A 220 -20.14 -5.53 19.55
N ARG A 221 -19.88 -4.65 20.52
CA ARG A 221 -19.14 -4.98 21.75
C ARG A 221 -19.74 -6.14 22.53
N ASP A 222 -21.05 -6.22 22.62
CA ASP A 222 -21.73 -7.28 23.38
C ASP A 222 -21.51 -8.67 22.73
N ALA A 223 -21.46 -8.72 21.40
CA ALA A 223 -21.13 -9.93 20.66
C ALA A 223 -19.66 -10.36 20.85
N MET A 224 -18.77 -9.44 21.24
CA MET A 224 -17.34 -9.71 21.51
C MET A 224 -17.02 -10.05 22.97
N MET A 225 -17.77 -9.53 23.94
CA MET A 225 -17.48 -9.70 25.38
C MET A 225 -17.56 -11.15 25.87
N GLN A 226 -18.11 -12.07 25.07
CA GLN A 226 -18.20 -13.50 25.40
C GLN A 226 -16.83 -14.18 25.60
N TYR A 227 -15.71 -13.59 25.13
CA TYR A 227 -14.39 -14.26 25.16
C TYR A 227 -13.20 -13.34 25.49
N ARG A 228 -13.38 -12.28 26.30
CA ARG A 228 -12.29 -11.36 26.68
C ARG A 228 -11.28 -12.03 27.63
N THR A 229 -9.99 -11.99 27.30
CA THR A 229 -8.90 -12.50 28.15
C THR A 229 -7.90 -11.40 28.49
N LYS A 230 -7.53 -11.28 29.77
CA LYS A 230 -6.44 -10.39 30.22
C LYS A 230 -5.10 -11.10 29.95
N LYS A 231 -4.18 -10.44 29.24
CA LYS A 231 -2.79 -10.91 29.07
C LYS A 231 -1.87 -10.22 30.06
#